data_AF-A0A7Z0J700-F1
#
_entry.id   AF-A0A7Z0J700-F1
#
_cell.length_a   1.000
_cell.length_b   1.000
_cell.length_c   1.000
_cell.angle_alpha   90.00
_cell.angle_beta   90.00
_cell.angle_gamma   90.00
#
_symmetry.space_group_name_H-M   'P 1'
#
loop_
_entity.id
_entity.type
_entity.pdbx_description
1 polymer ?
#
loop_
_entity_poly.entity_id
_entity_poly.type
_entity_poly.pdbx_seq_one_letter_code
_entity_poly.pdbx_strand_id
1 'polypeptide(L)'
;MTTNSPSLGSASPAALIIPGTRGAHDAVPPIVQSPSILPVEATALGYEIGRTTLPAMQPSAVKRTLEAGSDVLPELDEAPTAKRSVLLHPAFLLSVGLTLLSIGGLVAWLIINLNSSAAAASSVTVAATSGNVRVSWSGPNVPYELFVIDGPAGEVLDVSQLVSGREAWIPRSALIVDDGSCFVVRPAERAAAAVSLEKATLDAQGASSACVAD
;
A
#
# COMPACT_ATOMS: atom_id res chain seq x y z
N MET A 1 28.32 -26.15 45.51
CA MET A 1 27.50 -27.32 45.11
C MET A 1 26.24 -27.30 45.94
N THR A 2 25.17 -26.72 45.42
CA THR A 2 23.79 -26.88 45.92
C THR A 2 22.86 -26.42 44.81
N THR A 3 22.27 -27.42 44.15
CA THR A 3 21.31 -27.32 43.05
C THR A 3 19.93 -27.04 43.61
N ASN A 4 19.21 -26.05 43.08
CA ASN A 4 17.77 -25.93 43.27
C ASN A 4 17.11 -25.45 41.97
N SER A 5 16.52 -26.40 41.26
CA SER A 5 15.55 -26.18 40.20
C SER A 5 14.15 -26.36 40.79
N PRO A 6 13.18 -25.51 40.40
CA PRO A 6 11.80 -25.93 40.37
C PRO A 6 11.24 -26.00 38.94
N SER A 7 10.62 -27.14 38.72
CA SER A 7 9.78 -27.64 37.64
C SER A 7 8.68 -26.70 37.10
N LEU A 8 8.59 -26.68 35.76
CA LEU A 8 7.42 -27.03 34.91
C LEU A 8 6.01 -26.68 35.43
N GLY A 9 5.42 -25.64 34.83
CA GLY A 9 3.97 -25.45 34.73
C GLY A 9 3.53 -25.58 33.27
N SER A 10 3.03 -26.75 32.92
CA SER A 10 2.32 -27.04 31.66
C SER A 10 0.84 -26.71 31.84
N ALA A 11 0.27 -25.87 30.99
CA ALA A 11 -1.18 -25.74 30.84
C ALA A 11 -1.54 -25.52 29.37
N SER A 12 -2.43 -26.40 28.91
CA SER A 12 -2.90 -26.71 27.57
C SER A 12 -3.42 -25.56 26.68
N PRO A 13 -3.45 -25.82 25.35
CA PRO A 13 -4.09 -24.96 24.36
C PRO A 13 -5.62 -25.08 24.39
N ALA A 14 -6.32 -23.94 24.36
CA ALA A 14 -7.76 -23.91 24.12
C ALA A 14 -8.01 -23.61 22.63
N ALA A 15 -8.63 -24.60 21.98
CA ALA A 15 -9.01 -24.60 20.59
C ALA A 15 -10.22 -23.70 20.30
N LEU A 16 -10.20 -23.13 19.08
CA LEU A 16 -11.27 -23.15 18.09
C LEU A 16 -12.71 -22.90 18.57
N ILE A 17 -13.23 -21.69 18.34
CA ILE A 17 -14.66 -21.47 18.07
C ILE A 17 -14.80 -20.43 16.95
N ILE A 18 -15.03 -20.92 15.72
CA ILE A 18 -15.71 -20.18 14.65
C ILE A 18 -17.13 -20.73 14.58
N PRO A 19 -18.16 -19.88 14.69
CA PRO A 19 -19.47 -20.21 14.17
C PRO A 19 -20.10 -19.04 13.40
N GLY A 20 -20.68 -19.36 12.25
CA GLY A 20 -21.94 -18.72 11.86
C GLY A 20 -21.87 -17.74 10.70
N THR A 21 -21.72 -18.26 9.49
CA THR A 21 -22.44 -17.73 8.32
C THR A 21 -23.93 -18.01 8.48
N ARG A 22 -24.79 -16.97 8.53
CA ARG A 22 -26.15 -16.95 7.92
C ARG A 22 -26.97 -15.72 8.32
N GLY A 23 -27.59 -15.13 7.31
CA GLY A 23 -28.83 -14.35 7.41
C GLY A 23 -28.59 -12.84 7.36
N ALA A 24 -29.32 -12.05 6.59
CA ALA A 24 -30.44 -12.34 5.71
C ALA A 24 -30.58 -11.18 4.73
N HIS A 25 -31.16 -11.49 3.58
CA HIS A 25 -31.55 -10.58 2.53
C HIS A 25 -32.55 -9.54 3.05
N ASP A 26 -32.20 -8.25 2.98
CA ASP A 26 -33.19 -7.18 2.86
C ASP A 26 -33.54 -7.02 1.38
N ALA A 27 -34.32 -7.98 0.89
CA ALA A 27 -35.04 -7.85 -0.37
C ALA A 27 -36.38 -7.18 -0.07
N VAL A 28 -36.46 -5.89 -0.36
CA VAL A 28 -37.72 -5.14 -0.41
C VAL A 28 -38.62 -5.81 -1.47
N PRO A 29 -39.86 -6.20 -1.14
CA PRO A 29 -40.76 -6.79 -2.12
C PRO A 29 -41.23 -5.73 -3.14
N PRO A 30 -41.19 -6.00 -4.45
CA PRO A 30 -41.90 -5.18 -5.41
C PRO A 30 -43.41 -5.40 -5.25
N ILE A 31 -44.13 -4.30 -5.08
CA ILE A 31 -45.59 -4.25 -5.13
C ILE A 31 -46.04 -4.71 -6.52
N VAL A 32 -46.80 -5.80 -6.56
CA VAL A 32 -47.52 -6.26 -7.76
C VAL A 32 -48.78 -5.41 -7.89
N GLN A 33 -48.82 -4.54 -8.91
CA GLN A 33 -50.06 -3.96 -9.42
C GLN A 33 -50.30 -4.50 -10.83
N SER A 34 -51.29 -5.40 -10.96
CA SER A 34 -51.88 -5.77 -12.25
C SER A 34 -52.78 -4.63 -12.77
N PRO A 35 -52.96 -4.54 -14.11
CA PRO A 35 -53.20 -3.27 -14.78
C PRO A 35 -54.67 -2.86 -14.72
N SER A 36 -54.92 -1.62 -14.30
CA SER A 36 -56.15 -0.93 -14.66
C SER A 36 -56.05 -0.49 -16.12
N ILE A 37 -56.90 -1.08 -16.95
CA ILE A 37 -57.09 -0.71 -18.35
C ILE A 37 -57.75 0.67 -18.38
N LEU A 38 -57.03 1.66 -18.88
CA LEU A 38 -57.53 2.99 -19.25
C LEU A 38 -57.08 3.30 -20.69
N PRO A 39 -57.86 4.07 -21.47
CA PRO A 39 -57.74 4.14 -22.92
C PRO A 39 -56.37 4.66 -23.34
N VAL A 40 -55.78 3.99 -24.34
CA VAL A 40 -54.52 4.35 -24.99
C VAL A 40 -54.68 5.72 -25.65
N GLU A 41 -54.34 6.77 -24.92
CA GLU A 41 -53.97 8.04 -25.51
C GLU A 41 -52.60 7.81 -26.17
N ALA A 42 -52.55 7.90 -27.50
CA ALA A 42 -51.36 7.62 -28.30
C ALA A 42 -50.24 8.59 -27.90
N THR A 43 -49.43 8.18 -26.94
CA THR A 43 -48.27 8.93 -26.49
C THR A 43 -47.22 8.85 -27.60
N ALA A 44 -47.08 9.95 -28.34
CA ALA A 44 -46.05 10.11 -29.36
C ALA A 44 -44.67 10.10 -28.69
N LEU A 45 -44.01 8.94 -28.72
CA LEU A 45 -42.63 8.78 -28.26
C LEU A 45 -41.69 9.55 -29.20
N GLY A 46 -40.87 10.46 -28.65
CA GLY A 46 -39.74 11.09 -29.37
C GLY A 46 -39.78 12.61 -29.55
N TYR A 47 -40.61 13.35 -28.80
CA TYR A 47 -40.58 14.82 -28.81
C TYR A 47 -39.55 15.37 -27.80
N GLU A 48 -38.28 15.36 -28.19
CA GLU A 48 -37.19 16.01 -27.47
C GLU A 48 -36.81 17.29 -28.25
N ILE A 49 -36.78 18.44 -27.60
CA ILE A 49 -36.43 19.72 -28.26
C ILE A 49 -34.96 19.65 -28.71
N GLY A 50 -34.74 19.51 -30.03
CA GLY A 50 -33.41 19.50 -30.64
C GLY A 50 -33.10 18.33 -31.59
N ARG A 51 -34.02 17.37 -31.78
CA ARG A 51 -33.88 16.35 -32.83
C ARG A 51 -34.73 16.67 -34.06
N THR A 52 -34.14 16.51 -35.24
CA THR A 52 -34.85 16.57 -36.53
C THR A 52 -35.76 15.35 -36.64
N THR A 53 -37.07 15.57 -36.51
CA THR A 53 -38.08 14.53 -36.69
C THR A 53 -38.17 14.14 -38.16
N LEU A 54 -38.06 12.85 -38.48
CA LEU A 54 -38.54 12.32 -39.75
C LEU A 54 -40.05 12.59 -39.82
N PRO A 55 -40.57 13.26 -40.87
CA PRO A 55 -41.99 13.59 -40.97
C PRO A 55 -42.82 12.30 -41.12
N ALA A 56 -43.31 11.80 -39.99
CA ALA A 56 -44.35 10.80 -39.96
C ALA A 56 -45.68 11.50 -40.30
N MET A 57 -46.32 11.01 -41.37
CA MET A 57 -47.76 11.17 -41.65
C MET A 57 -48.28 12.61 -41.85
N GLN A 58 -48.04 13.16 -43.05
CA GLN A 58 -49.10 13.92 -43.71
C GLN A 58 -50.08 12.92 -44.35
N PRO A 59 -51.39 12.94 -44.03
CA PRO A 59 -52.37 12.00 -44.59
C PRO A 59 -52.74 12.27 -46.07
N SER A 60 -51.97 13.10 -46.77
CA SER A 60 -52.12 13.39 -48.21
C SER A 60 -50.79 13.34 -48.98
N ALA A 61 -49.72 12.82 -48.37
CA ALA A 61 -48.48 12.52 -49.08
C ALA A 61 -48.66 11.22 -49.89
N VAL A 62 -48.69 11.35 -51.22
CA VAL A 62 -48.72 10.23 -52.17
C VAL A 62 -47.63 9.23 -51.82
N LYS A 63 -48.04 8.04 -51.36
CA LYS A 63 -47.13 6.92 -51.10
C LYS A 63 -46.47 6.54 -52.43
N ARG A 64 -45.23 6.99 -52.65
CA ARG A 64 -44.38 6.51 -53.74
C ARG A 64 -44.13 5.03 -53.48
N THR A 65 -44.60 4.18 -54.39
CA THR A 65 -44.40 2.74 -54.31
C THR A 65 -42.90 2.46 -54.28
N LEU A 66 -42.47 1.72 -53.26
CA LEU A 66 -41.14 1.08 -53.24
C LEU A 66 -41.16 -0.02 -54.29
N GLU A 67 -41.10 0.36 -55.56
CA GLU A 67 -40.62 -0.56 -56.57
C GLU A 67 -39.16 -0.84 -56.22
N ALA A 68 -38.89 -2.10 -55.87
CA ALA A 68 -37.57 -2.66 -55.81
C ALA A 68 -36.97 -2.62 -57.23
N GLY A 69 -36.56 -1.43 -57.64
CA GLY A 69 -35.64 -1.25 -58.75
C GLY A 69 -34.34 -1.88 -58.32
N SER A 70 -34.11 -3.11 -58.78
CA SER A 70 -32.81 -3.77 -58.82
C SER A 70 -31.90 -3.05 -59.83
N ASP A 71 -31.78 -1.73 -59.67
CA ASP A 71 -30.81 -0.93 -60.38
C ASP A 71 -29.50 -1.20 -59.68
N VAL A 72 -28.74 -2.09 -60.32
CA VAL A 72 -27.42 -2.53 -59.92
C VAL A 72 -26.56 -1.27 -59.91
N LEU A 73 -26.45 -0.66 -58.72
CA LEU A 73 -25.46 0.36 -58.45
C LEU A 73 -24.12 -0.23 -58.92
N PRO A 74 -23.44 0.41 -59.89
CA PRO A 74 -22.15 -0.07 -60.36
C PRO A 74 -21.28 -0.27 -59.12
N GLU A 75 -20.64 -1.44 -59.01
CA GLU A 75 -19.79 -1.77 -57.86
C GLU A 75 -18.98 -0.52 -57.51
N LEU A 76 -19.28 0.07 -56.35
CA LEU A 76 -18.47 1.14 -55.82
C LEU A 76 -17.11 0.50 -55.63
N ASP A 77 -16.20 0.75 -56.56
CA ASP A 77 -14.78 0.52 -56.37
C ASP A 77 -14.45 1.13 -55.00
N GLU A 78 -14.23 0.25 -54.02
CA GLU A 78 -13.93 0.59 -52.64
C GLU A 78 -12.75 1.55 -52.69
N ALA A 79 -13.03 2.85 -52.50
CA ALA A 79 -12.01 3.89 -52.62
C ALA A 79 -10.88 3.49 -51.68
N PRO A 80 -9.63 3.33 -52.17
CA PRO A 80 -8.55 2.80 -51.37
C PRO A 80 -8.40 3.68 -50.14
N THR A 81 -8.78 3.14 -48.98
CA THR A 81 -8.68 3.85 -47.71
C THR A 81 -7.19 4.05 -47.48
N ALA A 82 -6.68 5.22 -47.86
CA ALA A 82 -5.32 5.59 -47.55
C ALA A 82 -5.19 5.46 -46.03
N LYS A 83 -4.39 4.49 -45.56
CA LYS A 83 -4.11 4.26 -44.14
C LYS A 83 -3.50 5.54 -43.59
N ARG A 84 -4.34 6.45 -43.09
CA ARG A 84 -3.88 7.66 -42.45
C ARG A 84 -3.14 7.20 -41.20
N SER A 85 -1.83 7.42 -41.18
CA SER A 85 -0.98 6.84 -40.14
C SER A 85 -1.42 7.37 -38.78
N VAL A 86 -2.00 6.50 -37.96
CA VAL A 86 -2.49 6.87 -36.63
C VAL A 86 -1.33 7.35 -35.73
N LEU A 87 -0.10 6.96 -36.07
CA LEU A 87 1.17 7.33 -35.44
C LEU A 87 1.48 8.84 -35.39
N LEU A 88 0.90 9.64 -36.28
CA LEU A 88 1.15 11.10 -36.35
C LEU A 88 0.07 11.94 -35.63
N HIS A 89 -0.85 11.31 -34.90
CA HIS A 89 -1.83 12.06 -34.11
C HIS A 89 -1.12 12.65 -32.87
N PRO A 90 -1.22 13.97 -32.63
CA PRO A 90 -0.54 14.62 -31.49
C PRO A 90 -0.99 14.03 -30.14
N ALA A 91 -2.25 13.59 -30.05
CA ALA A 91 -2.76 12.91 -28.86
C ALA A 91 -2.05 11.57 -28.58
N PHE A 92 -1.68 10.80 -29.62
CA PHE A 92 -0.97 9.53 -29.45
C PHE A 92 0.44 9.74 -28.90
N LEU A 93 1.17 10.74 -29.41
CA LEU A 93 2.51 11.08 -28.94
C LEU A 93 2.53 11.51 -27.47
N LEU A 94 1.56 12.32 -27.06
CA LEU A 94 1.43 12.73 -25.65
C LEU A 94 1.13 11.55 -24.73
N SER A 95 0.26 10.64 -25.15
CA SER A 95 -0.05 9.43 -24.37
C SER A 95 1.18 8.54 -24.18
N VAL A 96 1.92 8.26 -25.25
CA VAL A 96 3.14 7.45 -25.20
C VAL A 96 4.21 8.15 -24.35
N GLY A 97 4.39 9.46 -24.53
CA GLY A 97 5.34 10.26 -23.75
C GLY A 97 5.03 10.25 -22.26
N LEU A 98 3.78 10.47 -21.87
CA LEU A 98 3.36 10.43 -20.46
C LEU A 98 3.55 9.03 -19.86
N THR A 99 3.28 7.99 -20.64
CA THR A 99 3.46 6.59 -20.20
C THR A 99 4.94 6.30 -19.94
N LEU A 100 5.83 6.69 -20.86
CA LEU A 100 7.28 6.54 -20.68
C LEU A 100 7.79 7.35 -19.48
N LEU A 101 7.27 8.56 -19.27
CA LEU A 101 7.65 9.41 -18.15
C LEU A 101 7.17 8.82 -16.81
N SER A 102 5.96 8.26 -16.78
CA SER A 102 5.44 7.56 -15.61
C SER A 102 6.26 6.31 -15.27
N ILE A 103 6.61 5.50 -16.27
CA ILE A 103 7.48 4.32 -16.09
C ILE A 103 8.87 4.76 -15.62
N GLY A 104 9.46 5.77 -16.24
CA GLY A 104 10.77 6.30 -15.86
C GLY A 104 10.78 6.84 -14.43
N GLY A 105 9.74 7.57 -14.03
CA GLY A 105 9.56 8.05 -12.67
C GLY A 105 9.42 6.91 -11.66
N LEU A 106 8.62 5.88 -11.99
CA LEU A 106 8.48 4.69 -11.15
C LEU A 106 9.80 3.94 -10.98
N VAL A 107 10.55 3.71 -12.08
CA VAL A 107 11.85 3.05 -12.03
C VAL A 107 12.85 3.84 -11.19
N ALA A 108 12.94 5.16 -11.40
CA ALA A 108 13.81 6.03 -10.61
C ALA A 108 13.44 6.00 -9.12
N TRP A 109 12.14 6.08 -8.80
CA TRP A 109 11.64 5.96 -7.44
C TRP A 109 11.99 4.60 -6.81
N LEU A 110 11.91 3.51 -7.58
CA LEU A 110 12.25 2.17 -7.12
C LEU A 110 13.74 2.04 -6.83
N ILE A 111 14.61 2.58 -7.69
CA ILE A 111 16.06 2.61 -7.47
C ILE A 111 16.41 3.43 -6.23
N ILE A 112 15.80 4.60 -6.07
CA ILE A 112 16.02 5.44 -4.88
C ILE A 112 15.56 4.69 -3.63
N ASN A 113 14.40 4.02 -3.64
CA ASN A 113 13.95 3.26 -2.48
C ASN A 113 14.83 2.03 -2.20
N LEU A 114 15.25 1.29 -3.21
CA LEU A 114 16.16 0.15 -3.05
C LEU A 114 17.49 0.58 -2.42
N ASN A 115 18.02 1.74 -2.82
CA ASN A 115 19.27 2.27 -2.28
C ASN A 115 19.08 3.03 -0.95
N SER A 116 17.89 3.58 -0.70
CA SER A 116 17.54 4.29 0.55
C SER A 116 16.98 3.34 1.62
N SER A 117 16.76 2.07 1.30
CA SER A 117 16.30 1.03 2.22
C SER A 117 17.39 0.55 3.18
N ALA A 118 18.52 1.25 3.28
CA ALA A 118 19.29 1.16 4.49
C ALA A 118 18.53 1.94 5.57
N ALA A 119 17.48 1.33 6.13
CA ALA A 119 16.96 1.83 7.39
C ALA A 119 18.14 1.95 8.33
N ALA A 120 18.36 3.14 8.86
CA ALA A 120 19.49 3.41 9.72
C ALA A 120 18.99 4.13 10.96
N ALA A 121 19.46 3.69 12.12
CA ALA A 121 19.32 4.49 13.33
C ALA A 121 20.28 5.68 13.20
N SER A 122 19.79 6.87 13.55
CA SER A 122 20.57 8.10 13.58
C SER A 122 20.36 8.83 14.90
N SER A 123 21.34 9.65 15.29
CA SER A 123 21.22 10.54 16.46
C SER A 123 20.79 9.80 17.73
N VAL A 124 21.48 8.71 18.09
CA VAL A 124 21.25 8.02 19.37
C VAL A 124 21.70 8.94 20.49
N THR A 125 20.81 9.18 21.46
CA THR A 125 21.08 9.99 22.64
C THR A 125 20.74 9.21 23.89
N VAL A 126 21.58 9.32 24.91
CA VAL A 126 21.42 8.67 26.20
C VAL A 126 21.17 9.74 27.26
N ALA A 127 20.11 9.58 28.04
CA ALA A 127 19.81 10.42 29.18
C ALA A 127 19.76 9.54 30.43
N ALA A 128 20.82 9.60 31.23
CA ALA A 128 20.90 8.87 32.49
C ALA A 128 20.26 9.69 33.62
N THR A 129 19.37 9.03 34.37
CA THR A 129 18.82 9.55 35.63
C THR A 129 19.20 8.60 36.77
N SER A 130 18.95 8.98 38.02
CA SER A 130 19.29 8.16 39.20
C SER A 130 18.57 6.80 39.23
N GLY A 131 17.41 6.67 38.59
CA GLY A 131 16.63 5.43 38.56
C GLY A 131 16.60 4.72 37.21
N ASN A 132 16.66 5.47 36.10
CA ASN A 132 16.47 4.93 34.75
C ASN A 132 17.44 5.57 33.76
N VAL A 133 17.80 4.82 32.73
CA VAL A 133 18.48 5.32 31.53
C VAL A 133 17.48 5.32 30.39
N ARG A 134 17.27 6.50 29.80
CA ARG A 134 16.46 6.66 28.60
C ARG A 134 17.38 6.73 27.40
N VAL A 135 17.19 5.82 26.45
CA VAL A 135 17.88 5.84 25.17
C VAL A 135 16.84 6.25 24.12
N SER A 136 17.14 7.23 23.29
CA SER A 136 16.27 7.64 22.18
C SER A 136 17.05 7.78 20.89
N TRP A 137 16.40 7.51 19.76
CA TRP A 137 17.03 7.58 18.44
C TRP A 137 16.07 8.09 17.36
N SER A 138 16.67 8.55 16.27
CA SER A 138 15.98 8.97 15.05
C SER A 138 16.19 7.92 13.93
N GLY A 139 15.43 8.03 12.84
CA GLY A 139 15.51 7.11 11.70
C GLY A 139 14.15 6.88 11.04
N PRO A 140 14.01 5.94 10.09
CA PRO A 140 12.70 5.56 9.52
C PRO A 140 11.79 4.83 10.53
N ASN A 141 10.50 4.68 10.20
CA ASN A 141 9.53 3.98 11.04
C ASN A 141 9.58 2.47 10.78
N VAL A 142 10.61 1.82 11.31
CA VAL A 142 10.82 0.37 11.22
C VAL A 142 11.03 -0.21 12.62
N PRO A 143 10.89 -1.53 12.81
CA PRO A 143 11.27 -2.18 14.06
C PRO A 143 12.78 -2.04 14.30
N TYR A 144 13.15 -1.71 15.53
CA TYR A 144 14.55 -1.56 15.96
C TYR A 144 14.90 -2.60 17.02
N GLU A 145 16.13 -3.09 16.96
CA GLU A 145 16.79 -3.84 18.00
C GLU A 145 17.72 -2.92 18.79
N LEU A 146 17.80 -3.15 20.10
CA LEU A 146 18.63 -2.39 21.02
C LEU A 146 19.53 -3.36 21.80
N PHE A 147 20.84 -3.07 21.76
CA PHE A 147 21.85 -3.82 22.46
C PHE A 147 22.56 -2.93 23.48
N VAL A 148 22.94 -3.52 24.61
CA VAL A 148 23.84 -2.94 25.61
C VAL A 148 25.16 -3.67 25.54
N ILE A 149 26.25 -2.93 25.52
CA ILE A 149 27.61 -3.47 25.52
C ILE A 149 28.32 -2.90 26.74
N ASP A 150 28.80 -3.79 27.61
CA ASP A 150 29.49 -3.38 28.83
C ASP A 150 30.96 -2.98 28.55
N GLY A 151 31.15 -1.76 28.04
CA GLY A 151 32.45 -1.27 27.61
C GLY A 151 32.92 -1.86 26.27
N PRO A 152 34.16 -1.55 25.83
CA PRO A 152 34.62 -1.82 24.46
C PRO A 152 34.82 -3.30 24.10
N ALA A 153 34.88 -4.19 25.09
CA ALA A 153 35.02 -5.64 24.90
C ALA A 153 34.07 -6.45 25.80
N GLY A 154 33.00 -5.80 26.26
CA GLY A 154 32.04 -6.40 27.18
C GLY A 154 31.14 -7.44 26.54
N GLU A 155 30.32 -8.04 27.40
CA GLU A 155 29.20 -8.86 26.95
C GLU A 155 28.17 -7.98 26.22
N VAL A 156 27.61 -8.53 25.14
CA VAL A 156 26.52 -7.89 24.39
C VAL A 156 25.21 -8.47 24.91
N LEU A 157 24.37 -7.61 25.49
CA LEU A 157 23.03 -7.98 25.95
C LEU A 157 21.97 -7.41 25.02
N ASP A 158 21.06 -8.27 24.57
CA ASP A 158 19.87 -7.84 23.83
C ASP A 158 18.78 -7.35 24.80
N VAL A 159 18.42 -6.08 24.66
CA VAL A 159 17.35 -5.41 25.44
C VAL A 159 16.23 -4.92 24.53
N SER A 160 16.10 -5.48 23.33
CA SER A 160 15.09 -5.09 22.33
C SER A 160 13.66 -5.20 22.85
N GLN A 161 13.42 -6.02 23.88
CA GLN A 161 12.11 -6.14 24.53
C GLN A 161 11.68 -4.87 25.31
N LEU A 162 12.63 -4.01 25.66
CA LEU A 162 12.39 -2.74 26.36
C LEU A 162 12.13 -1.57 25.40
N VAL A 163 12.21 -1.81 24.09
CA VAL A 163 11.99 -0.80 23.06
C VAL A 163 10.51 -0.48 22.95
N SER A 164 10.18 0.80 23.10
CA SER A 164 8.84 1.35 22.92
C SER A 164 8.89 2.46 21.88
N GLY A 165 8.63 2.12 20.61
CA GLY A 165 8.68 3.06 19.49
C GLY A 165 10.11 3.45 19.12
N ARG A 166 10.55 4.64 19.52
CA ARG A 166 11.88 5.23 19.20
C ARG A 166 12.72 5.52 20.44
N GLU A 167 12.30 4.95 21.55
CA GLU A 167 12.98 5.07 22.82
C GLU A 167 12.91 3.76 23.58
N ALA A 168 13.85 3.62 24.52
CA ALA A 168 13.87 2.53 25.47
C ALA A 168 14.13 3.11 26.86
N TRP A 169 13.40 2.57 27.84
CA TRP A 169 13.53 2.94 29.25
C TRP A 169 14.11 1.76 29.99
N ILE A 170 15.36 1.90 30.45
CA ILE A 170 16.12 0.81 31.06
C ILE A 170 16.33 1.14 32.54
N PRO A 171 15.74 0.36 33.47
CA PRO A 171 15.92 0.60 34.90
C PRO A 171 17.34 0.25 35.33
N ARG A 172 18.02 1.17 36.04
CA ARG A 172 19.39 0.95 36.55
C ARG A 172 19.44 -0.15 37.62
N SER A 173 18.32 -0.39 38.31
CA SER A 173 18.21 -1.45 39.32
C SER A 173 18.39 -2.87 38.76
N ALA A 174 18.29 -3.05 37.44
CA ALA A 174 18.56 -4.33 36.79
C ALA A 174 20.06 -4.67 36.73
N LEU A 175 20.97 -3.74 37.13
CA LEU A 175 22.44 -3.89 37.09
C LEU A 175 23.01 -4.26 35.72
N ILE A 176 22.29 -3.91 34.66
CA ILE A 176 22.69 -4.14 33.27
C ILE A 176 23.42 -2.93 32.69
N VAL A 177 23.34 -1.76 33.34
CA VAL A 177 23.82 -0.48 32.80
C VAL A 177 24.62 0.28 33.85
N ASP A 178 25.90 0.44 33.55
CA ASP A 178 26.86 1.24 34.29
C ASP A 178 27.29 2.46 33.48
N ASP A 179 28.07 3.35 34.10
CA ASP A 179 28.53 4.57 33.42
C ASP A 179 29.48 4.25 32.24
N GLY A 180 30.05 3.05 32.19
CA GLY A 180 30.87 2.55 31.08
C GLY A 180 30.09 1.84 29.96
N SER A 181 28.77 1.67 30.10
CA SER A 181 27.99 0.92 29.13
C SER A 181 27.69 1.75 27.87
N CYS A 182 27.69 1.09 26.73
CA CYS A 182 27.35 1.68 25.43
C CYS A 182 26.12 1.01 24.84
N PHE A 183 25.25 1.81 24.23
CA PHE A 183 24.06 1.34 23.57
C PHE A 183 24.28 1.31 22.06
N VAL A 184 23.82 0.25 21.41
CA VAL A 184 23.81 0.14 19.95
C VAL A 184 22.38 -0.09 19.50
N VAL A 185 21.89 0.79 18.64
CA VAL A 185 20.56 0.69 18.03
C VAL A 185 20.73 0.31 16.57
N ARG A 186 20.00 -0.70 16.10
CA ARG A 186 19.98 -1.09 14.68
C ARG A 186 18.58 -1.50 14.22
N PRO A 187 18.27 -1.43 12.93
CA PRO A 187 17.03 -2.01 12.39
C PRO A 187 17.01 -3.54 12.53
N ALA A 188 15.85 -4.10 12.91
CA ALA A 188 15.69 -5.54 13.14
C ALA A 188 15.88 -6.40 11.87
N GLU A 189 15.66 -5.84 10.69
CA GLU A 189 15.91 -6.51 9.40
C GLU A 189 17.38 -6.91 9.17
N ARG A 190 18.32 -6.40 10.00
CA ARG A 190 19.76 -6.72 9.94
C ARG A 190 20.26 -7.61 11.09
N ALA A 191 19.37 -8.39 11.69
CA ALA A 191 19.64 -9.22 12.88
C ALA A 191 20.86 -10.18 12.76
N ALA A 192 21.24 -10.61 11.55
CA ALA A 192 22.22 -11.68 11.33
C ALA A 192 23.70 -11.28 11.57
N ALA A 193 24.02 -9.98 11.65
CA ALA A 193 25.39 -9.53 11.84
C ALA A 193 25.77 -9.44 13.32
N ALA A 194 27.03 -9.73 13.66
CA ALA A 194 27.55 -9.54 15.02
C ALA A 194 27.55 -8.04 15.37
N VAL A 195 27.04 -7.69 16.56
CA VAL A 195 27.01 -6.31 17.05
C VAL A 195 28.41 -5.95 17.57
N SER A 196 28.93 -4.80 17.14
CA SER A 196 30.24 -4.27 17.55
C SER A 196 30.18 -2.74 17.61
N LEU A 197 31.06 -2.15 18.42
CA LEU A 197 31.25 -0.70 18.53
C LEU A 197 32.19 -0.14 17.45
N GLU A 198 32.76 -1.01 16.61
CA GLU A 198 33.63 -0.57 15.53
C GLU A 198 32.83 0.21 14.48
N LYS A 199 33.25 1.44 14.19
CA LYS A 199 32.55 2.36 13.28
C LYS A 199 32.20 1.74 11.92
N ALA A 200 33.13 1.01 11.31
CA ALA A 200 32.90 0.33 10.04
C ALA A 200 31.77 -0.70 10.11
N THR A 201 31.66 -1.41 11.25
CA THR A 201 30.58 -2.40 11.47
C THR A 201 29.24 -1.73 11.73
N LEU A 202 29.22 -0.62 12.48
CA LEU A 202 28.01 0.17 12.73
C LEU A 202 27.46 0.76 11.42
N ASP A 203 28.32 1.38 10.61
CA ASP A 203 27.94 1.97 9.33
C ASP A 203 27.40 0.89 8.37
N ALA A 204 28.05 -0.27 8.31
CA ALA A 204 27.59 -1.41 7.50
C ALA A 204 26.24 -1.97 7.96
N GLN A 205 25.90 -1.82 9.24
CA GLN A 205 24.64 -2.28 9.84
C GLN A 205 23.56 -1.20 9.89
N GLY A 206 23.85 0.03 9.45
CA GLY A 206 22.93 1.16 9.68
C GLY A 206 22.66 1.36 11.17
N ALA A 207 23.61 0.97 12.02
CA ALA A 207 23.51 1.07 13.45
C ALA A 207 24.14 2.38 13.92
N SER A 208 23.69 2.86 15.07
CA SER A 208 24.28 4.01 15.74
C SER A 208 24.48 3.67 17.21
N SER A 209 25.58 4.17 17.77
CA SER A 209 25.95 3.91 19.16
C SER A 209 26.07 5.20 19.96
N ALA A 210 25.79 5.12 21.25
CA ALA A 210 26.06 6.17 22.21
C ALA A 210 26.39 5.55 23.57
N CYS A 211 27.40 6.08 24.26
CA CYS A 211 27.78 5.61 25.59
C CYS A 211 27.16 6.47 26.68
N VAL A 212 27.00 5.89 27.88
CA VAL A 212 26.44 6.62 29.04
C VAL A 212 27.35 7.76 29.50
N ALA A 213 28.67 7.60 29.33
CA ALA A 213 29.69 8.56 29.74
C ALA A 213 30.03 9.66 28.69
N ASP A 214 29.38 9.65 27.52
CA ASP A 214 29.56 10.68 26.47
C ASP A 214 28.70 11.93 26.72
#